data_AF-A0A3M6TEE9-F1
#
_entry.id   AF-A0A3M6TEE9-F1
#
_cell.length_a   1.000
_cell.length_b   1.000
_cell.length_c   1.000
_cell.angle_alpha   90.00
_cell.angle_beta   90.00
_cell.angle_gamma   90.00
#
_symmetry.space_group_name_H-M   'P 1'
#
loop_
_entity.id
_entity.type
_entity.pdbx_description
1 polymer ?
#
loop_
_entity_poly.entity_id
_entity_poly.type
_entity_poly.pdbx_seq_one_letter_code
_entity_poly.pdbx_strand_id
1 'polypeptide(L)'
;YLSRSQVSRIRGKAKYLTLVTTPPLNMFFGLLFPLLFELSVLIPAPAFSQDSNPVYREGNRVSSTRTFLTRTFIKHEFHHLNAPLIGTVAVSDVFDCTLECLSNPLCFSVNLAAFKVTHRKLWCELLSSDKFRNSTEYKGNKYSHHFAIESPCSSSPCQHEATCVTNYRDGSFGCRCAKGYKGEYCEKVLGSCREAYNLFKSNASQLVTLHLDSKPVTVLCQMGDFGCGDGGWTPVMKINGRQICLGMKISGQLRFIVINKQANSLYSLIADGRYRATSLGRNEWKKLIGAEGSLQLRCNKEGFNAVSTASYRSKARIGYIANQENDCGSCDSRIGFGTGGYPDNSLTCGNAASHSPDNGDRYIKAMGYILVQ
;
A
#
# COMPACT_ATOMS: atom_id res chain seq x y z
N TYR A 1 49.90 -34.74 37.02
CA TYR A 1 49.98 -36.17 36.67
C TYR A 1 48.75 -36.50 35.81
N LEU A 2 48.77 -37.05 34.59
CA LEU A 2 49.78 -37.42 33.56
C LEU A 2 49.01 -37.47 32.20
N SER A 3 49.56 -37.33 30.99
CA SER A 3 50.90 -36.97 30.45
C SER A 3 50.74 -36.44 28.99
N ARG A 4 51.68 -36.76 28.06
CA ARG A 4 51.56 -36.65 26.58
C ARG A 4 52.27 -37.85 25.95
N SER A 5 51.88 -38.27 24.74
CA SER A 5 52.66 -39.20 23.91
C SER A 5 52.46 -38.98 22.40
N GLN A 6 52.38 -40.04 21.58
CA GLN A 6 52.54 -40.04 20.12
C GLN A 6 51.17 -40.08 19.39
N VAL A 7 50.95 -39.58 18.17
CA VAL A 7 51.76 -39.42 16.93
C VAL A 7 51.98 -40.73 16.15
N SER A 8 51.16 -40.98 15.11
CA SER A 8 51.65 -41.23 13.73
C SER A 8 50.51 -41.52 12.71
N ARG A 9 50.90 -41.59 11.43
CA ARG A 9 50.08 -41.58 10.20
C ARG A 9 49.30 -42.88 9.92
N ILE A 10 48.27 -42.79 9.07
CA ILE A 10 48.27 -43.36 7.69
C ILE A 10 47.13 -42.76 6.85
N ARG A 11 47.31 -42.65 5.52
CA ARG A 11 46.29 -42.18 4.55
C ARG A 11 45.56 -43.36 3.90
N GLY A 12 44.25 -43.23 3.73
CA GLY A 12 43.34 -44.31 3.34
C GLY A 12 43.31 -44.74 1.86
N LYS A 13 42.26 -45.49 1.53
CA LYS A 13 41.78 -45.83 0.17
C LYS A 13 40.28 -46.16 0.24
N ALA A 14 39.57 -46.08 -0.89
CA ALA A 14 38.10 -46.03 -0.95
C ALA A 14 37.45 -47.16 -1.77
N LYS A 15 36.12 -47.32 -1.60
CA LYS A 15 35.09 -47.85 -2.51
C LYS A 15 33.72 -47.43 -1.92
N TYR A 16 32.80 -46.75 -2.63
CA TYR A 16 31.96 -47.20 -3.78
C TYR A 16 31.03 -48.35 -3.41
N LEU A 17 29.71 -48.36 -3.69
CA LEU A 17 28.71 -47.34 -4.10
C LEU A 17 27.31 -47.93 -3.69
N THR A 18 26.16 -47.22 -3.70
CA THR A 18 25.17 -47.22 -4.81
C THR A 18 23.94 -46.41 -4.39
N LEU A 19 23.35 -45.64 -5.31
CA LEU A 19 22.03 -45.02 -5.20
C LEU A 19 21.12 -45.60 -6.29
N VAL A 20 19.82 -45.76 -6.01
CA VAL A 20 18.85 -46.40 -6.92
C VAL A 20 17.79 -45.40 -7.38
N THR A 21 17.77 -45.09 -8.68
CA THR A 21 16.72 -44.32 -9.37
C THR A 21 16.69 -44.68 -10.86
N THR A 22 15.52 -44.85 -11.46
CA THR A 22 15.36 -44.98 -12.93
C THR A 22 14.14 -44.18 -13.45
N PRO A 23 14.29 -43.41 -14.56
CA PRO A 23 13.22 -42.65 -15.23
C PRO A 23 12.63 -43.43 -16.43
N PRO A 24 11.63 -42.90 -17.18
CA PRO A 24 11.86 -41.93 -18.27
C PRO A 24 11.03 -40.62 -18.09
N LEU A 25 10.74 -39.70 -19.04
CA LEU A 25 10.84 -39.66 -20.53
C LEU A 25 11.16 -38.22 -21.05
N ASN A 26 12.09 -38.16 -22.01
CA ASN A 26 12.28 -37.31 -23.21
C ASN A 26 11.46 -36.00 -23.42
N MET A 27 12.01 -34.90 -23.97
CA MET A 27 12.45 -34.80 -25.39
C MET A 27 13.39 -33.61 -25.77
N PHE A 28 14.49 -33.93 -26.47
CA PHE A 28 15.12 -33.31 -27.69
C PHE A 28 15.79 -31.90 -27.80
N PHE A 29 16.88 -31.90 -28.60
CA PHE A 29 17.67 -30.82 -29.28
C PHE A 29 18.44 -29.76 -28.45
N GLY A 30 19.65 -29.30 -28.84
CA GLY A 30 20.58 -29.77 -29.90
C GLY A 30 21.88 -28.94 -30.14
N LEU A 31 23.04 -29.62 -30.14
CA LEU A 31 24.35 -29.44 -30.87
C LEU A 31 25.07 -28.07 -31.10
N LEU A 32 26.43 -28.17 -31.05
CA LEU A 32 27.56 -27.35 -31.59
C LEU A 32 28.45 -26.67 -30.51
N PHE A 33 29.74 -26.98 -30.25
CA PHE A 33 31.04 -27.04 -31.00
C PHE A 33 31.90 -25.72 -30.93
N PRO A 34 33.27 -25.76 -30.95
CA PRO A 34 34.06 -25.36 -29.77
C PRO A 34 35.40 -24.60 -30.05
N LEU A 35 36.26 -24.48 -29.00
CA LEU A 35 37.69 -24.06 -28.99
C LEU A 35 37.96 -22.53 -29.19
N LEU A 36 39.02 -21.88 -28.67
CA LEU A 36 40.25 -22.30 -27.96
C LEU A 36 40.84 -21.12 -27.10
N PHE A 37 42.00 -21.34 -26.46
CA PHE A 37 42.94 -20.39 -25.78
C PHE A 37 42.66 -19.82 -24.37
N GLU A 38 43.21 -20.54 -23.36
CA GLU A 38 44.23 -20.06 -22.38
C GLU A 38 44.26 -18.59 -21.90
N LEU A 39 44.13 -18.35 -20.58
CA LEU A 39 45.30 -18.35 -19.67
C LEU A 39 44.90 -18.41 -18.18
N SER A 40 45.84 -18.80 -17.32
CA SER A 40 45.70 -19.12 -15.89
C SER A 40 45.38 -17.97 -14.92
N VAL A 41 44.50 -18.22 -13.94
CA VAL A 41 44.71 -17.83 -12.52
C VAL A 41 44.19 -18.94 -11.58
N LEU A 42 45.01 -19.35 -10.62
CA LEU A 42 44.61 -20.26 -9.54
C LEU A 42 44.10 -19.48 -8.32
N ILE A 43 42.80 -19.60 -8.01
CA ILE A 43 42.25 -19.28 -6.68
C ILE A 43 41.39 -20.48 -6.24
N PRO A 44 41.76 -21.21 -5.17
CA PRO A 44 40.89 -22.25 -4.63
C PRO A 44 39.68 -21.59 -3.96
N ALA A 45 38.48 -21.84 -4.48
CA ALA A 45 37.25 -21.48 -3.79
C ALA A 45 37.18 -22.22 -2.44
N PRO A 46 36.78 -21.55 -1.34
CA PRO A 46 36.61 -22.21 -0.06
C PRO A 46 35.52 -23.29 -0.17
N ALA A 47 35.83 -24.51 0.30
CA ALA A 47 34.87 -25.60 0.30
C ALA A 47 33.67 -25.26 1.19
N PHE A 48 32.47 -25.26 0.62
CA PHE A 48 31.24 -24.91 1.33
C PHE A 48 30.78 -26.12 2.17
N SER A 49 31.15 -26.16 3.45
CA SER A 49 30.60 -27.14 4.38
C SER A 49 29.13 -26.83 4.63
N GLN A 50 28.23 -27.76 4.28
CA GLN A 50 26.84 -27.72 4.73
C GLN A 50 26.77 -28.18 6.19
N ASP A 51 27.27 -27.35 7.11
CA ASP A 51 26.95 -27.50 8.52
C ASP A 51 25.48 -27.16 8.72
N SER A 52 24.73 -28.12 9.28
CA SER A 52 23.31 -27.96 9.58
C SER A 52 23.11 -26.89 10.67
N ASN A 53 22.09 -26.05 10.51
CA ASN A 53 21.75 -25.00 11.49
C ASN A 53 21.71 -25.58 12.93
N PRO A 54 22.52 -25.06 13.88
CA PRO A 54 22.52 -25.56 15.25
C PRO A 54 21.23 -25.13 15.96
N VAL A 55 20.26 -26.06 16.01
CA VAL A 55 19.02 -25.89 16.77
C VAL A 55 19.30 -26.12 18.25
N TYR A 56 19.49 -25.05 19.01
CA TYR A 56 19.67 -25.10 20.46
C TYR A 56 18.36 -25.54 21.15
N ARG A 57 18.27 -26.82 21.49
CA ARG A 57 17.28 -27.39 22.42
C ARG A 57 18.00 -27.86 23.68
N GLU A 58 17.47 -27.51 24.85
CA GLU A 58 17.83 -28.15 26.11
C GLU A 58 16.59 -28.74 26.78
N GLY A 59 16.77 -29.84 27.51
CA GLY A 59 15.69 -30.71 28.00
C GLY A 59 15.06 -30.27 29.33
N ASN A 60 13.84 -30.73 29.57
CA ASN A 60 13.07 -30.43 30.77
C ASN A 60 13.82 -30.81 32.07
N ARG A 61 13.96 -29.84 32.97
CA ARG A 61 14.22 -30.10 34.40
C ARG A 61 13.14 -29.42 35.23
N VAL A 62 12.15 -30.21 35.66
CA VAL A 62 11.02 -29.72 36.45
C VAL A 62 11.51 -29.27 37.83
N SER A 63 11.25 -28.00 38.15
CA SER A 63 11.35 -27.46 39.51
C SER A 63 10.14 -26.54 39.72
N SER A 64 9.51 -26.62 40.89
CA SER A 64 8.22 -25.98 41.15
C SER A 64 8.33 -24.46 41.33
N THR A 65 7.20 -23.76 41.19
CA THR A 65 6.97 -22.33 41.48
C THR A 65 7.51 -21.25 40.51
N ARG A 66 8.14 -21.60 39.38
CA ARG A 66 8.37 -20.64 38.27
C ARG A 66 8.06 -21.25 36.91
N THR A 67 7.13 -20.66 36.17
CA THR A 67 6.92 -20.91 34.74
C THR A 67 8.04 -20.24 33.95
N PHE A 68 9.12 -20.98 33.70
CA PHE A 68 10.20 -20.53 32.84
C PHE A 68 9.71 -20.46 31.38
N LEU A 69 9.65 -19.25 30.82
CA LEU A 69 9.34 -19.01 29.40
C LEU A 69 10.54 -19.44 28.53
N THR A 70 10.60 -20.73 28.20
CA THR A 70 11.55 -21.27 27.23
C THR A 70 11.31 -20.66 25.86
N ARG A 71 12.28 -19.89 25.35
CA ARG A 71 12.23 -19.18 24.07
C ARG A 71 13.42 -19.61 23.22
N THR A 72 13.19 -20.27 22.10
CA THR A 72 14.22 -20.60 21.11
C THR A 72 14.71 -19.32 20.42
N PHE A 73 16.02 -19.19 20.19
CA PHE A 73 16.57 -18.17 19.29
C PHE A 73 17.00 -18.80 17.96
N ILE A 74 16.64 -18.15 16.85
CA ILE A 74 17.03 -18.55 15.49
C ILE A 74 18.15 -17.62 15.02
N LYS A 75 19.29 -18.20 14.63
CA LYS A 75 20.42 -17.47 14.03
C LYS A 75 20.07 -17.03 12.61
N HIS A 76 20.32 -15.77 12.31
CA HIS A 76 20.39 -15.24 10.96
C HIS A 76 21.79 -14.69 10.70
N GLU A 77 22.57 -15.45 9.93
CA GLU A 77 23.95 -15.11 9.61
C GLU A 77 24.04 -13.86 8.75
N PHE A 78 25.06 -13.04 9.00
CA PHE A 78 25.36 -11.81 8.25
C PHE A 78 24.14 -10.89 8.03
N HIS A 79 23.38 -10.67 9.10
CA HIS A 79 22.22 -9.78 9.16
C HIS A 79 22.28 -8.86 10.39
N HIS A 80 21.53 -7.76 10.31
CA HIS A 80 21.38 -6.75 11.34
C HIS A 80 19.96 -6.19 11.29
N LEU A 81 19.35 -5.95 12.46
CA LEU A 81 18.09 -5.23 12.57
C LEU A 81 18.34 -3.85 13.19
N ASN A 82 18.10 -2.80 12.41
CA ASN A 82 18.08 -1.43 12.92
C ASN A 82 16.70 -1.14 13.56
N ALA A 83 16.63 -1.28 14.88
CA ALA A 83 15.42 -1.11 15.68
C ALA A 83 15.74 -0.45 17.03
N PRO A 84 14.75 0.03 17.82
CA PRO A 84 15.00 0.66 19.11
C PRO A 84 15.82 -0.24 20.05
N LEU A 85 17.00 0.24 20.44
CA LEU A 85 17.86 -0.42 21.41
C LEU A 85 17.30 -0.25 22.83
N ILE A 86 17.30 -1.35 23.58
CA ILE A 86 17.15 -1.39 25.04
C ILE A 86 18.51 -1.08 25.69
N GLY A 87 19.60 -1.53 25.05
CA GLY A 87 20.98 -1.27 25.46
C GLY A 87 21.98 -2.11 24.67
N THR A 88 23.26 -1.88 24.90
CA THR A 88 24.36 -2.66 24.32
C THR A 88 25.22 -3.23 25.44
N VAL A 89 25.44 -4.54 25.43
CA VAL A 89 26.18 -5.28 26.46
C VAL A 89 27.42 -5.98 25.87
N ALA A 90 28.43 -6.19 26.71
CA ALA A 90 29.69 -6.83 26.33
C ALA A 90 29.73 -8.27 26.84
N VAL A 91 29.71 -9.23 25.91
CA VAL A 91 29.41 -10.65 26.16
C VAL A 91 30.53 -11.59 25.68
N SER A 92 30.59 -12.79 26.26
CA SER A 92 31.65 -13.78 25.95
C SER A 92 31.38 -14.49 24.63
N ASP A 93 30.12 -14.83 24.38
CA ASP A 93 29.62 -15.59 23.23
C ASP A 93 28.11 -15.28 23.00
N VAL A 94 27.42 -16.17 22.29
CA VAL A 94 25.99 -16.06 21.97
C VAL A 94 25.05 -16.37 23.14
N PHE A 95 25.44 -17.26 24.06
CA PHE A 95 24.60 -17.67 25.19
C PHE A 95 24.47 -16.54 26.21
N ASP A 96 25.59 -15.87 26.53
CA ASP A 96 25.57 -14.62 27.32
C ASP A 96 24.59 -13.60 26.71
N CYS A 97 24.66 -13.38 25.38
CA CYS A 97 23.82 -12.40 24.67
C CYS A 97 22.33 -12.72 24.71
N THR A 98 21.96 -13.98 24.48
CA THR A 98 20.55 -14.39 24.52
C THR A 98 20.02 -14.46 25.94
N LEU A 99 20.83 -14.83 26.93
CA LEU A 99 20.45 -14.84 28.35
C LEU A 99 20.17 -13.42 28.89
N GLU A 100 20.97 -12.42 28.52
CA GLU A 100 20.70 -11.01 28.83
C GLU A 100 19.37 -10.55 28.21
N CYS A 101 19.08 -10.97 26.97
CA CYS A 101 17.79 -10.70 26.34
C CYS A 101 16.61 -11.41 27.07
N LEU A 102 16.76 -12.68 27.45
CA LEU A 102 15.73 -13.40 28.21
C LEU A 102 15.48 -12.82 29.61
N SER A 103 16.50 -12.20 30.20
CA SER A 103 16.41 -11.50 31.48
C SER A 103 15.65 -10.17 31.39
N ASN A 104 15.42 -9.65 30.18
CA ASN A 104 14.70 -8.40 29.96
C ASN A 104 13.33 -8.64 29.26
N PRO A 105 12.18 -8.37 29.92
CA PRO A 105 10.86 -8.69 29.37
C PRO A 105 10.46 -7.85 28.13
N LEU A 106 11.23 -6.81 27.79
CA LEU A 106 11.04 -5.99 26.59
C LEU A 106 11.91 -6.46 25.40
N CYS A 107 12.88 -7.36 25.62
CA CYS A 107 13.77 -7.81 24.56
C CYS A 107 13.13 -8.92 23.72
N PHE A 108 13.12 -8.73 22.40
CA PHE A 108 12.47 -9.62 21.42
C PHE A 108 13.45 -10.18 20.37
N SER A 109 14.58 -9.50 20.16
CA SER A 109 15.69 -9.99 19.33
C SER A 109 17.00 -9.31 19.74
N VAL A 110 18.13 -9.81 19.22
CA VAL A 110 19.45 -9.22 19.43
C VAL A 110 20.26 -9.15 18.14
N ASN A 111 21.15 -8.16 18.03
CA ASN A 111 22.28 -8.21 17.09
C ASN A 111 23.55 -8.56 17.88
N LEU A 112 24.36 -9.49 17.40
CA LEU A 112 25.63 -9.90 18.01
C LEU A 112 26.77 -9.72 17.00
N ALA A 113 27.94 -9.28 17.45
CA ALA A 113 29.14 -9.20 16.62
C ALA A 113 29.48 -10.58 15.99
N ALA A 114 29.67 -10.62 14.66
CA ALA A 114 30.01 -11.86 13.94
C ALA A 114 31.45 -12.33 14.19
N PHE A 115 32.34 -11.42 14.62
CA PHE A 115 33.76 -11.70 14.82
C PHE A 115 34.25 -11.21 16.19
N LYS A 116 35.02 -12.05 16.88
CA LYS A 116 35.66 -11.70 18.15
C LYS A 116 37.05 -11.12 17.89
N VAL A 117 37.26 -9.87 18.26
CA VAL A 117 38.60 -9.27 18.29
C VAL A 117 39.40 -9.92 19.42
N THR A 118 40.70 -10.14 19.21
CA THR A 118 41.59 -10.80 20.19
C THR A 118 41.51 -10.17 21.57
N HIS A 119 41.32 -11.01 22.59
CA HIS A 119 41.12 -10.64 24.01
C HIS A 119 39.95 -9.68 24.31
N ARG A 120 39.07 -9.37 23.36
CA ARG A 120 37.86 -8.57 23.59
C ARG A 120 36.61 -9.44 23.72
N LYS A 121 35.63 -8.95 24.47
CA LYS A 121 34.25 -9.44 24.43
C LYS A 121 33.58 -9.05 23.11
N LEU A 122 32.56 -9.80 22.71
CA LEU A 122 31.65 -9.42 21.62
C LEU A 122 30.75 -8.28 22.10
N TRP A 123 30.30 -7.42 21.18
CA TRP A 123 29.18 -6.52 21.44
C TRP A 123 27.86 -7.22 21.11
N CYS A 124 26.84 -6.98 21.91
CA CYS A 124 25.49 -7.52 21.79
C CYS A 124 24.48 -6.39 22.03
N GLU A 125 23.63 -6.10 21.04
CA GLU A 125 22.57 -5.10 21.11
C GLU A 125 21.25 -5.79 21.45
N LEU A 126 20.60 -5.35 22.54
CA LEU A 126 19.29 -5.85 22.97
C LEU A 126 18.19 -4.99 22.32
N LEU A 127 17.27 -5.59 21.56
CA LEU A 127 16.29 -4.85 20.75
C LEU A 127 14.85 -5.06 21.23
N SER A 128 14.07 -3.98 21.31
CA SER A 128 12.65 -4.01 21.68
C SER A 128 11.71 -4.25 20.48
N SER A 129 12.21 -4.92 19.44
CA SER A 129 11.49 -5.21 18.20
C SER A 129 12.05 -6.47 17.54
N ASP A 130 11.47 -6.84 16.41
CA ASP A 130 11.77 -8.04 15.64
C ASP A 130 11.74 -7.77 14.13
N LYS A 131 12.28 -8.72 13.35
CA LYS A 131 12.38 -8.62 11.88
C LYS A 131 11.05 -8.61 11.13
N PHE A 132 9.93 -8.97 11.78
CA PHE A 132 8.60 -8.95 11.16
C PHE A 132 7.93 -7.59 11.40
N ARG A 133 8.09 -7.01 12.60
CA ARG A 133 7.64 -5.67 12.98
C ARG A 133 8.42 -4.56 12.27
N ASN A 134 9.71 -4.76 12.03
CA ASN A 134 10.65 -3.79 11.42
C ASN A 134 11.35 -4.35 10.16
N SER A 135 10.63 -5.08 9.32
CA SER A 135 11.18 -5.77 8.13
C SER A 135 11.97 -4.88 7.16
N THR A 136 11.58 -3.61 6.99
CA THR A 136 12.30 -2.64 6.12
C THR A 136 13.69 -2.27 6.65
N GLU A 137 13.94 -2.49 7.94
CA GLU A 137 15.21 -2.21 8.62
C GLU A 137 16.01 -3.47 8.98
N TYR A 138 15.49 -4.65 8.62
CA TYR A 138 16.20 -5.91 8.66
C TYR A 138 17.04 -6.07 7.38
N LYS A 139 18.36 -5.93 7.50
CA LYS A 139 19.28 -5.78 6.35
C LYS A 139 20.48 -6.71 6.47
N GLY A 140 21.04 -7.12 5.34
CA GLY A 140 22.30 -7.89 5.29
C GLY A 140 23.47 -7.05 5.81
N ASN A 141 24.32 -7.65 6.64
CA ASN A 141 25.42 -6.97 7.34
C ASN A 141 26.62 -7.91 7.52
N LYS A 142 27.81 -7.52 7.05
CA LYS A 142 29.02 -8.37 7.09
C LYS A 142 29.65 -8.52 8.48
N TYR A 143 29.21 -7.76 9.47
CA TYR A 143 29.88 -7.61 10.78
C TYR A 143 29.06 -8.13 11.97
N SER A 144 27.78 -8.48 11.75
CA SER A 144 26.89 -8.99 12.80
C SER A 144 26.10 -10.23 12.38
N HIS A 145 25.51 -10.87 13.37
CA HIS A 145 24.49 -11.88 13.23
C HIS A 145 23.25 -11.40 13.99
N HIS A 146 22.07 -11.56 13.40
CA HIS A 146 20.82 -11.24 14.07
C HIS A 146 20.24 -12.53 14.66
N PHE A 147 19.82 -12.50 15.92
CA PHE A 147 19.15 -13.63 16.57
C PHE A 147 17.75 -13.20 17.00
N ALA A 148 16.74 -13.79 16.35
CA ALA A 148 15.33 -13.52 16.65
C ALA A 148 14.75 -14.65 17.49
N ILE A 149 13.86 -14.34 18.44
CA ILE A 149 13.08 -15.37 19.13
C ILE A 149 12.12 -16.02 18.12
N GLU A 150 12.03 -17.35 18.16
CA GLU A 150 11.13 -18.16 17.35
C GLU A 150 9.67 -17.64 17.45
N SER A 151 9.02 -17.53 16.29
CA SER A 151 7.81 -16.72 16.14
C SER A 151 6.85 -17.35 15.11
N PRO A 152 5.52 -17.35 15.38
CA PRO A 152 4.52 -17.75 14.40
C PRO A 152 4.54 -16.92 13.11
N CYS A 153 5.01 -15.67 13.16
CA CYS A 153 5.15 -14.82 11.98
C CYS A 153 6.11 -15.39 10.91
N SER A 154 6.91 -16.41 11.26
CA SER A 154 7.80 -17.10 10.32
C SER A 154 7.07 -17.83 9.18
N SER A 155 5.78 -18.13 9.32
CA SER A 155 4.95 -18.69 8.25
C SER A 155 4.30 -17.64 7.33
N SER A 156 4.58 -16.35 7.56
CA SER A 156 3.95 -15.21 6.86
C SER A 156 2.41 -15.25 6.87
N PRO A 157 1.74 -15.38 8.03
CA PRO A 157 0.30 -15.60 8.11
C PRO A 157 -0.55 -14.37 7.72
N CYS A 158 0.04 -13.18 7.68
CA CYS A 158 -0.66 -11.93 7.39
C CYS A 158 -0.63 -11.60 5.89
N GLN A 159 -1.80 -11.40 5.28
CA GLN A 159 -1.96 -11.11 3.86
C GLN A 159 -1.78 -9.61 3.55
N HIS A 160 -1.70 -9.28 2.26
CA HIS A 160 -1.71 -7.90 1.74
C HIS A 160 -0.69 -6.96 2.42
N GLU A 161 0.56 -7.43 2.55
CA GLU A 161 1.70 -6.70 3.11
C GLU A 161 1.50 -6.21 4.57
N ALA A 162 0.53 -6.78 5.29
CA ALA A 162 0.25 -6.44 6.69
C ALA A 162 1.40 -6.83 7.62
N THR A 163 1.67 -6.00 8.65
CA THR A 163 2.73 -6.30 9.62
C THR A 163 2.29 -7.39 10.59
N CYS A 164 2.97 -8.54 10.59
CA CYS A 164 2.77 -9.54 11.64
C CYS A 164 3.43 -9.09 12.95
N VAL A 165 2.73 -9.28 14.07
CA VAL A 165 3.21 -8.93 15.41
C VAL A 165 3.07 -10.14 16.32
N THR A 166 4.18 -10.59 16.91
CA THR A 166 4.18 -11.70 17.88
C THR A 166 3.95 -11.20 19.30
N ASN A 167 3.21 -11.96 20.10
CA ASN A 167 3.10 -11.78 21.55
C ASN A 167 3.99 -12.81 22.26
N TYR A 168 5.21 -12.41 22.58
CA TYR A 168 6.22 -13.26 23.22
C TYR A 168 5.92 -13.63 24.70
N ARG A 169 4.69 -13.43 25.20
CA ARG A 169 4.23 -13.90 26.53
C ARG A 169 3.45 -15.20 26.47
N ASP A 170 2.67 -15.42 25.41
CA ASP A 170 1.78 -16.58 25.23
C ASP A 170 2.03 -17.32 23.89
N GLY A 171 2.86 -16.78 23.01
CA GLY A 171 3.18 -17.37 21.71
C GLY A 171 2.13 -17.09 20.63
N SER A 172 1.12 -16.26 20.91
CA SER A 172 0.15 -15.80 19.90
C SER A 172 0.75 -14.76 18.94
N PHE A 173 0.01 -14.41 17.90
CA PHE A 173 0.33 -13.29 17.00
C PHE A 173 -0.94 -12.56 16.57
N GLY A 174 -0.78 -11.39 15.97
CA GLY A 174 -1.86 -10.66 15.30
C GLY A 174 -1.34 -9.85 14.11
N CYS A 175 -2.22 -9.60 13.14
CA CYS A 175 -1.88 -8.87 11.91
C CYS A 175 -2.29 -7.40 12.00
N ARG A 176 -1.33 -6.49 11.85
CA ARG A 176 -1.57 -5.04 11.72
C ARG A 176 -1.74 -4.70 10.24
N CYS A 177 -3.00 -4.63 9.79
CA CYS A 177 -3.35 -4.49 8.38
C CYS A 177 -2.84 -3.20 7.72
N ALA A 178 -2.47 -3.32 6.44
CA ALA A 178 -2.25 -2.17 5.57
C ALA A 178 -3.57 -1.41 5.32
N LYS A 179 -3.48 -0.14 4.92
CA LYS A 179 -4.66 0.69 4.62
C LYS A 179 -5.44 0.09 3.46
N GLY A 180 -6.74 -0.16 3.66
CA GLY A 180 -7.62 -0.80 2.67
C GLY A 180 -8.03 -2.24 3.04
N TYR A 181 -7.43 -2.84 4.08
CA TYR A 181 -7.66 -4.23 4.48
C TYR A 181 -8.12 -4.37 5.93
N LYS A 182 -8.80 -5.48 6.23
CA LYS A 182 -9.38 -5.87 7.52
C LYS A 182 -9.41 -7.40 7.65
N GLY A 183 -9.78 -7.90 8.82
CA GLY A 183 -9.83 -9.33 9.11
C GLY A 183 -8.70 -9.76 10.05
N GLU A 184 -8.73 -11.02 10.48
CA GLU A 184 -7.75 -11.59 11.42
C GLU A 184 -6.37 -11.72 10.78
N TYR A 185 -6.36 -12.06 9.48
CA TYR A 185 -5.18 -12.25 8.64
C TYR A 185 -5.03 -11.12 7.61
N CYS A 186 -5.81 -10.04 7.75
CA CYS A 186 -5.94 -8.95 6.78
C CYS A 186 -6.41 -9.42 5.39
N GLU A 187 -7.18 -10.51 5.37
CA GLU A 187 -7.64 -11.24 4.19
C GLU A 187 -8.85 -10.59 3.50
N LYS A 188 -9.56 -9.67 4.18
CA LYS A 188 -10.75 -8.99 3.66
C LYS A 188 -10.41 -7.56 3.25
N VAL A 189 -10.97 -7.12 2.13
CA VAL A 189 -10.88 -5.72 1.66
C VAL A 189 -11.95 -4.83 2.31
N LEU A 190 -11.69 -3.52 2.37
CA LEU A 190 -12.71 -2.50 2.67
C LEU A 190 -13.57 -2.23 1.43
N GLY A 191 -14.88 -2.43 1.55
CA GLY A 191 -15.86 -2.18 0.48
C GLY A 191 -16.57 -0.84 0.57
N SER A 192 -16.57 -0.16 1.73
CA SER A 192 -17.20 1.16 1.88
C SER A 192 -16.54 2.05 2.96
N CYS A 193 -16.79 3.36 2.88
CA CYS A 193 -16.39 4.30 3.92
C CYS A 193 -17.10 4.08 5.26
N ARG A 194 -18.27 3.40 5.29
CA ARG A 194 -18.94 3.03 6.55
C ARG A 194 -18.19 1.91 7.27
N GLU A 195 -17.61 0.96 6.53
CA GLU A 195 -16.69 -0.03 7.11
C GLU A 195 -15.41 0.62 7.61
N ALA A 196 -14.84 1.55 6.84
CA ALA A 196 -13.67 2.32 7.25
C ALA A 196 -13.93 3.15 8.52
N TYR A 197 -15.11 3.78 8.62
CA TYR A 197 -15.54 4.51 9.81
C TYR A 197 -15.68 3.59 11.04
N ASN A 198 -16.34 2.45 10.89
CA ASN A 198 -16.49 1.46 11.97
C ASN A 198 -15.13 0.90 12.45
N LEU A 199 -14.16 0.75 11.54
CA LEU A 199 -12.82 0.24 11.83
C LEU A 199 -11.92 1.28 12.50
N PHE A 200 -11.86 2.50 11.94
CA PHE A 200 -10.96 3.56 12.43
C PHE A 200 -11.55 4.40 13.56
N LYS A 201 -12.88 4.38 13.75
CA LYS A 201 -13.65 5.18 14.73
C LYS A 201 -13.26 6.66 14.76
N SER A 202 -12.95 7.21 13.59
CA SER A 202 -12.43 8.57 13.43
C SER A 202 -13.43 9.45 12.70
N ASN A 203 -13.69 10.64 13.27
CA ASN A 203 -14.50 11.69 12.67
C ASN A 203 -13.73 12.55 11.65
N ALA A 204 -12.43 12.28 11.43
CA ALA A 204 -11.62 13.01 10.44
C ALA A 204 -11.79 12.41 9.04
N SER A 205 -12.21 13.23 8.07
CA SER A 205 -12.25 12.85 6.65
C SER A 205 -10.86 12.50 6.13
N GLN A 206 -10.74 11.40 5.38
CA GLN A 206 -9.45 10.87 4.92
C GLN A 206 -9.57 10.09 3.61
N LEU A 207 -8.47 10.03 2.85
CA LEU A 207 -8.36 9.16 1.69
C LEU A 207 -8.24 7.69 2.14
N VAL A 208 -9.12 6.84 1.62
CA VAL A 208 -9.15 5.39 1.88
C VAL A 208 -9.20 4.64 0.56
N THR A 209 -8.36 3.62 0.42
CA THR A 209 -8.46 2.66 -0.69
C THR A 209 -9.61 1.69 -0.40
N LEU A 210 -10.68 1.78 -1.19
CA LEU A 210 -11.73 0.76 -1.22
C LEU A 210 -11.46 -0.19 -2.38
N HIS A 211 -11.99 -1.41 -2.30
CA HIS A 211 -12.03 -2.32 -3.45
C HIS A 211 -13.45 -2.38 -4.01
N LEU A 212 -13.62 -1.89 -5.24
CA LEU A 212 -14.88 -1.85 -5.98
C LEU A 212 -14.70 -2.69 -7.25
N ASP A 213 -15.59 -3.67 -7.48
CA ASP A 213 -15.52 -4.61 -8.63
C ASP A 213 -14.12 -5.23 -8.81
N SER A 214 -13.54 -5.69 -7.69
CA SER A 214 -12.17 -6.23 -7.57
C SER A 214 -11.03 -5.28 -7.97
N LYS A 215 -11.28 -3.96 -8.06
CA LYS A 215 -10.27 -2.94 -8.35
C LYS A 215 -10.06 -2.01 -7.16
N PRO A 216 -8.81 -1.71 -6.76
CA PRO A 216 -8.53 -0.71 -5.74
C PRO A 216 -8.84 0.70 -6.28
N VAL A 217 -9.62 1.46 -5.53
CA VAL A 217 -10.02 2.85 -5.83
C VAL A 217 -9.84 3.69 -4.56
N THR A 218 -8.93 4.66 -4.61
CA THR A 218 -8.76 5.63 -3.53
C THR A 218 -9.88 6.67 -3.57
N VAL A 219 -10.70 6.73 -2.51
CA VAL A 219 -11.79 7.70 -2.35
C VAL A 219 -11.57 8.56 -1.10
N LEU A 220 -12.06 9.79 -1.11
CA LEU A 220 -12.12 10.62 0.10
C LEU A 220 -13.32 10.21 0.94
N CYS A 221 -13.13 9.43 2.00
CA CYS A 221 -14.21 9.16 2.95
C CYS A 221 -14.49 10.43 3.77
N GLN A 222 -15.73 10.93 3.69
CA GLN A 222 -16.19 12.07 4.48
C GLN A 222 -16.74 11.57 5.82
N MET A 223 -16.06 11.95 6.90
CA MET A 223 -16.39 11.50 8.26
C MET A 223 -17.00 12.64 9.09
N GLY A 224 -17.61 12.29 10.23
CA GLY A 224 -18.40 13.21 11.04
C GLY A 224 -19.76 13.56 10.41
N ASP A 225 -20.60 14.27 11.17
CA ASP A 225 -21.84 14.85 10.66
C ASP A 225 -21.57 16.21 9.98
N PHE A 226 -22.32 16.47 8.92
CA PHE A 226 -22.31 17.72 8.15
C PHE A 226 -23.74 18.21 7.82
N GLY A 227 -24.72 17.82 8.63
CA GLY A 227 -26.15 18.00 8.35
C GLY A 227 -26.75 16.86 7.52
N CYS A 228 -26.22 15.63 7.66
CA CYS A 228 -26.66 14.46 6.91
C CYS A 228 -26.68 13.15 7.75
N GLY A 229 -26.26 13.19 9.02
CA GLY A 229 -26.21 12.03 9.92
C GLY A 229 -24.80 11.48 10.14
N ASP A 230 -24.71 10.41 10.93
CA ASP A 230 -23.57 9.93 11.72
C ASP A 230 -22.26 9.49 10.99
N GLY A 231 -21.88 10.13 9.90
CA GLY A 231 -20.59 9.94 9.24
C GLY A 231 -20.39 8.58 8.52
N GLY A 232 -19.20 8.42 7.94
CA GLY A 232 -18.83 7.22 7.17
C GLY A 232 -19.21 7.29 5.69
N TRP A 233 -19.30 8.48 5.11
CA TRP A 233 -19.81 8.69 3.77
C TRP A 233 -18.76 8.42 2.69
N THR A 234 -19.14 7.64 1.67
CA THR A 234 -18.42 7.59 0.39
C THR A 234 -19.03 8.63 -0.55
N PRO A 235 -18.39 9.79 -0.82
CA PRO A 235 -18.82 10.76 -1.82
C PRO A 235 -18.50 10.29 -3.25
N VAL A 236 -18.87 9.05 -3.57
CA VAL A 236 -18.93 8.48 -4.91
C VAL A 236 -20.23 7.70 -5.00
N MET A 237 -21.26 8.36 -5.53
CA MET A 237 -22.43 7.78 -6.21
C MET A 237 -23.14 6.56 -5.57
N LYS A 238 -24.41 6.76 -5.21
CA LYS A 238 -25.39 5.68 -5.06
C LYS A 238 -25.86 5.20 -6.44
N ILE A 239 -25.97 3.89 -6.64
CA ILE A 239 -26.16 3.24 -7.96
C ILE A 239 -27.53 2.57 -8.06
N ASN A 240 -28.49 3.32 -8.60
CA ASN A 240 -29.72 2.95 -9.32
C ASN A 240 -30.73 4.07 -9.06
N GLY A 241 -31.03 4.89 -10.08
CA GLY A 241 -31.76 6.12 -9.84
C GLY A 241 -32.36 6.77 -11.08
N ARG A 242 -33.26 7.72 -10.82
CA ARG A 242 -33.95 8.54 -11.83
C ARG A 242 -33.45 9.99 -11.83
N GLN A 243 -32.79 10.43 -10.76
CA GLN A 243 -32.45 11.83 -10.53
C GLN A 243 -30.97 12.01 -10.14
N ILE A 244 -30.33 13.02 -10.71
CA ILE A 244 -28.94 13.40 -10.46
C ILE A 244 -28.95 14.83 -9.94
N CYS A 245 -28.76 15.00 -8.64
CA CYS A 245 -28.71 16.30 -7.99
C CYS A 245 -27.27 16.83 -8.03
N LEU A 246 -27.04 17.86 -8.84
CA LEU A 246 -25.77 18.55 -8.97
C LEU A 246 -25.75 19.73 -8.00
N GLY A 247 -24.65 19.91 -7.26
CA GLY A 247 -24.48 20.99 -6.31
C GLY A 247 -23.16 21.73 -6.46
N MET A 248 -23.16 23.04 -6.20
CA MET A 248 -21.96 23.86 -6.15
C MET A 248 -21.96 24.69 -4.87
N LYS A 249 -20.83 24.72 -4.16
CA LYS A 249 -20.59 25.63 -3.03
C LYS A 249 -19.61 26.71 -3.43
N ILE A 250 -20.05 27.97 -3.36
CA ILE A 250 -19.33 29.19 -3.73
C ILE A 250 -19.53 30.18 -2.58
N SER A 251 -18.44 30.81 -2.10
CA SER A 251 -18.48 31.80 -1.00
C SER A 251 -19.30 31.35 0.23
N GLY A 252 -19.19 30.06 0.58
CA GLY A 252 -19.94 29.44 1.68
C GLY A 252 -21.36 28.97 1.33
N GLN A 253 -22.03 29.58 0.34
CA GLN A 253 -23.39 29.22 -0.07
C GLN A 253 -23.38 27.97 -0.96
N LEU A 254 -24.20 26.98 -0.60
CA LEU A 254 -24.43 25.74 -1.37
C LEU A 254 -25.73 25.87 -2.18
N ARG A 255 -25.67 25.55 -3.47
CA ARG A 255 -26.78 25.67 -4.44
C ARG A 255 -26.90 24.35 -5.22
N PHE A 256 -28.13 23.92 -5.55
CA PHE A 256 -28.40 22.65 -6.25
C PHE A 256 -29.31 22.82 -7.47
N ILE A 257 -29.16 21.91 -8.44
CA ILE A 257 -30.11 21.65 -9.55
C ILE A 257 -30.29 20.13 -9.73
N VAL A 258 -31.39 19.71 -10.38
CA VAL A 258 -31.71 18.28 -10.57
C VAL A 258 -31.81 17.94 -12.05
N ILE A 259 -30.97 17.02 -12.52
CA ILE A 259 -31.12 16.36 -13.83
C ILE A 259 -32.00 15.11 -13.65
N ASN A 260 -33.15 15.08 -14.30
CA ASN A 260 -33.92 13.84 -14.46
C ASN A 260 -33.30 13.02 -15.61
N LYS A 261 -32.58 11.94 -15.27
CA LYS A 261 -31.96 11.04 -16.26
C LYS A 261 -31.88 9.63 -15.66
N GLN A 262 -32.65 8.70 -16.22
CA GLN A 262 -32.52 7.29 -15.88
C GLN A 262 -31.20 6.75 -16.42
N ALA A 263 -30.40 6.14 -15.54
CA ALA A 263 -29.19 5.41 -15.89
C ALA A 263 -28.86 4.40 -14.80
N ASN A 264 -28.17 3.32 -15.17
CA ASN A 264 -27.69 2.34 -14.19
C ASN A 264 -26.67 2.98 -13.25
N SER A 265 -25.79 3.83 -13.78
CA SER A 265 -24.84 4.65 -13.01
C SER A 265 -24.42 5.92 -13.76
N LEU A 266 -23.90 6.92 -13.04
CA LEU A 266 -23.22 8.09 -13.62
C LEU A 266 -22.00 7.66 -14.44
N TYR A 267 -21.29 6.61 -14.02
CA TYR A 267 -20.21 6.02 -14.81
C TYR A 267 -20.70 5.62 -16.21
N SER A 268 -21.88 4.98 -16.31
CA SER A 268 -22.51 4.64 -17.60
C SER A 268 -22.99 5.85 -18.43
N LEU A 269 -23.00 7.05 -17.85
CA LEU A 269 -23.30 8.32 -18.55
C LEU A 269 -22.05 9.10 -19.00
N ILE A 270 -20.89 8.88 -18.37
CA ILE A 270 -19.66 9.68 -18.62
C ILE A 270 -18.49 8.88 -19.22
N ALA A 271 -18.33 7.60 -18.87
CA ALA A 271 -17.07 6.88 -19.05
C ALA A 271 -16.72 6.55 -20.51
N ASP A 272 -17.72 6.32 -21.36
CA ASP A 272 -17.53 6.06 -22.81
C ASP A 272 -17.22 7.33 -23.63
N GLY A 273 -17.16 8.51 -22.99
CA GLY A 273 -16.93 9.79 -23.63
C GLY A 273 -18.06 10.30 -24.53
N ARG A 274 -19.16 9.54 -24.73
CA ARG A 274 -20.23 9.93 -25.65
C ARG A 274 -21.08 11.06 -25.06
N TYR A 275 -21.41 12.03 -25.92
CA TYR A 275 -22.32 13.12 -25.58
C TYR A 275 -23.74 12.59 -25.32
N ARG A 276 -24.38 13.05 -24.23
CA ARG A 276 -25.77 12.74 -23.91
C ARG A 276 -26.47 14.02 -23.44
N ALA A 277 -27.42 14.51 -24.22
CA ALA A 277 -28.13 15.74 -23.91
C ALA A 277 -28.93 15.67 -22.60
N THR A 278 -29.02 16.81 -21.92
CA THR A 278 -30.05 17.13 -20.92
C THR A 278 -31.01 18.18 -21.47
N SER A 279 -32.00 18.59 -20.68
CA SER A 279 -33.04 19.55 -21.08
C SER A 279 -33.43 20.46 -19.91
N LEU A 280 -32.43 20.96 -19.18
CA LEU A 280 -32.64 21.89 -18.05
C LEU A 280 -32.74 23.35 -18.51
N GLY A 281 -32.10 23.69 -19.62
CA GLY A 281 -32.00 25.04 -20.12
C GLY A 281 -30.97 25.89 -19.36
N ARG A 282 -30.49 26.93 -20.05
CA ARG A 282 -29.49 27.89 -19.60
C ARG A 282 -29.66 28.35 -18.15
N ASN A 283 -30.87 28.80 -17.81
CA ASN A 283 -31.15 29.50 -16.57
C ASN A 283 -31.06 28.57 -15.36
N GLU A 284 -31.37 27.29 -15.54
CA GLU A 284 -31.20 26.27 -14.50
C GLU A 284 -29.72 26.08 -14.19
N TRP A 285 -28.87 25.87 -15.21
CA TRP A 285 -27.42 25.78 -15.02
C TRP A 285 -26.82 27.03 -14.34
N LYS A 286 -27.34 28.23 -14.64
CA LYS A 286 -26.94 29.47 -13.96
C LYS A 286 -27.33 29.50 -12.47
N LYS A 287 -28.35 28.76 -12.00
CA LYS A 287 -28.72 28.69 -10.57
C LYS A 287 -27.60 28.13 -9.67
N LEU A 288 -26.74 27.25 -10.19
CA LEU A 288 -25.59 26.71 -9.45
C LEU A 288 -24.60 27.80 -9.04
N ILE A 289 -24.47 28.85 -9.86
CA ILE A 289 -23.57 29.98 -9.62
C ILE A 289 -24.29 31.12 -8.92
N GLY A 290 -25.56 31.36 -9.28
CA GLY A 290 -26.35 32.48 -8.77
C GLY A 290 -26.17 33.76 -9.58
N ALA A 291 -26.19 34.91 -8.91
CA ALA A 291 -26.20 36.23 -9.54
C ALA A 291 -24.93 36.54 -10.35
N GLU A 292 -23.81 35.87 -10.06
CA GLU A 292 -22.55 36.03 -10.81
C GLU A 292 -22.43 35.09 -12.03
N GLY A 293 -23.41 34.20 -12.26
CA GLY A 293 -23.37 33.27 -13.39
C GLY A 293 -23.33 33.99 -14.73
N SER A 294 -22.39 33.60 -15.60
CA SER A 294 -22.17 34.20 -16.92
C SER A 294 -21.98 33.15 -18.01
N LEU A 295 -22.63 33.32 -19.15
CA LEU A 295 -22.53 32.45 -20.33
C LEU A 295 -22.72 33.27 -21.60
N GLN A 296 -22.19 32.84 -22.74
CA GLN A 296 -22.51 33.42 -24.05
C GLN A 296 -23.83 32.84 -24.58
N LEU A 297 -24.48 33.49 -25.54
CA LEU A 297 -25.92 33.31 -25.82
C LEU A 297 -26.30 32.15 -26.75
N ARG A 298 -25.33 31.53 -27.43
CA ARG A 298 -25.55 30.53 -28.51
C ARG A 298 -24.73 29.24 -28.30
N CYS A 299 -24.76 28.31 -29.26
CA CYS A 299 -24.51 26.86 -29.11
C CYS A 299 -25.42 26.15 -28.10
N ASN A 300 -25.42 26.60 -26.83
CA ASN A 300 -26.35 26.17 -25.76
C ASN A 300 -26.36 24.64 -25.51
N LYS A 301 -25.21 23.97 -25.64
CA LYS A 301 -25.06 22.51 -25.59
C LYS A 301 -24.90 22.02 -24.15
N GLU A 302 -25.85 21.21 -23.67
CA GLU A 302 -25.92 20.76 -22.27
C GLU A 302 -25.95 19.24 -22.08
N GLY A 303 -25.40 18.78 -20.95
CA GLY A 303 -25.52 17.41 -20.48
C GLY A 303 -24.18 16.73 -20.20
N PHE A 304 -24.11 15.44 -20.51
CA PHE A 304 -22.94 14.60 -20.23
C PHE A 304 -21.97 14.62 -21.42
N ASN A 305 -20.68 14.75 -21.15
CA ASN A 305 -19.62 14.93 -22.15
C ASN A 305 -19.97 16.04 -23.18
N ALA A 306 -20.36 17.21 -22.70
CA ALA A 306 -20.54 18.40 -23.53
C ALA A 306 -19.15 18.95 -23.92
N VAL A 307 -18.75 18.75 -25.18
CA VAL A 307 -17.43 19.16 -25.71
C VAL A 307 -17.63 20.01 -26.98
N SER A 308 -16.86 21.10 -27.10
CA SER A 308 -16.75 21.94 -28.30
C SER A 308 -16.07 21.17 -29.45
N THR A 309 -16.33 21.51 -30.72
CA THR A 309 -15.71 20.80 -31.86
C THR A 309 -14.18 20.97 -31.87
N ALA A 310 -13.68 22.16 -31.53
CA ALA A 310 -12.25 22.37 -31.31
C ALA A 310 -11.84 21.87 -29.90
N SER A 311 -10.92 20.89 -29.86
CA SER A 311 -10.54 20.14 -28.64
C SER A 311 -9.96 20.98 -27.48
N TYR A 312 -9.48 22.20 -27.79
CA TYR A 312 -8.90 23.16 -26.84
C TYR A 312 -9.93 24.16 -26.27
N ARG A 313 -11.13 24.29 -26.87
CA ARG A 313 -12.23 25.15 -26.40
C ARG A 313 -12.98 24.49 -25.24
N SER A 314 -13.98 25.19 -24.69
CA SER A 314 -14.69 24.76 -23.47
C SER A 314 -15.32 23.37 -23.57
N LYS A 315 -15.20 22.62 -22.47
CA LYS A 315 -15.75 21.27 -22.31
C LYS A 315 -16.17 21.00 -20.87
N ALA A 316 -17.11 20.07 -20.68
CA ALA A 316 -17.61 19.60 -19.39
C ALA A 316 -17.90 18.09 -19.44
N ARG A 317 -17.57 17.35 -18.36
CA ARG A 317 -18.05 15.98 -18.18
C ARG A 317 -19.53 15.94 -17.84
N ILE A 318 -19.99 16.91 -17.07
CA ILE A 318 -21.41 17.18 -16.79
C ILE A 318 -21.56 18.70 -16.77
N GLY A 319 -22.27 19.30 -17.73
CA GLY A 319 -22.33 20.76 -17.81
C GLY A 319 -23.00 21.34 -19.04
N TYR A 320 -22.91 22.66 -19.13
CA TYR A 320 -23.37 23.52 -20.21
C TYR A 320 -22.16 24.17 -20.89
N ILE A 321 -22.13 24.24 -22.22
CA ILE A 321 -21.14 25.02 -22.98
C ILE A 321 -21.82 25.91 -24.04
N ALA A 322 -21.25 27.08 -24.28
CA ALA A 322 -21.81 28.10 -25.16
C ALA A 322 -20.74 29.00 -25.82
N ASN A 323 -21.16 29.74 -26.84
CA ASN A 323 -20.42 30.75 -27.61
C ASN A 323 -21.38 31.83 -28.16
N GLN A 324 -20.85 32.67 -29.05
CA GLN A 324 -21.58 33.70 -29.80
C GLN A 324 -22.10 33.21 -31.17
N GLU A 325 -21.53 32.14 -31.73
CA GLU A 325 -21.93 31.54 -33.02
C GLU A 325 -23.09 30.53 -32.93
N ASN A 326 -23.68 30.16 -34.07
CA ASN A 326 -24.80 29.21 -34.09
C ASN A 326 -24.36 27.75 -33.91
N ASP A 327 -23.11 27.41 -34.21
CA ASP A 327 -22.51 26.10 -34.02
C ASP A 327 -21.73 26.01 -32.70
N CYS A 328 -21.32 24.81 -32.31
CA CYS A 328 -20.55 24.56 -31.08
C CYS A 328 -19.04 24.36 -31.33
N GLY A 329 -18.46 25.03 -32.33
CA GLY A 329 -17.04 24.93 -32.65
C GLY A 329 -16.13 25.65 -31.66
N SER A 330 -16.51 26.87 -31.28
CA SER A 330 -15.75 27.90 -30.58
C SER A 330 -16.28 28.19 -29.15
N CYS A 331 -16.64 27.17 -28.37
CA CYS A 331 -17.21 27.39 -27.03
C CYS A 331 -16.22 28.09 -26.08
N ASP A 332 -16.55 29.33 -25.67
CA ASP A 332 -15.72 30.19 -24.82
C ASP A 332 -16.35 30.45 -23.45
N SER A 333 -17.50 29.81 -23.18
CA SER A 333 -18.17 29.84 -21.90
C SER A 333 -18.78 28.50 -21.52
N ARG A 334 -18.83 28.25 -20.21
CA ARG A 334 -19.29 26.99 -19.62
C ARG A 334 -19.67 27.08 -18.15
N ILE A 335 -20.58 26.20 -17.72
CA ILE A 335 -20.86 25.89 -16.32
C ILE A 335 -20.83 24.37 -16.15
N GLY A 336 -20.18 23.84 -15.11
CA GLY A 336 -20.31 22.40 -14.81
C GLY A 336 -19.21 21.77 -13.96
N PHE A 337 -19.05 20.47 -14.17
CA PHE A 337 -18.21 19.53 -13.41
C PHE A 337 -17.31 18.75 -14.36
N GLY A 338 -16.05 18.54 -13.96
CA GLY A 338 -15.03 17.97 -14.85
C GLY A 338 -14.83 18.85 -16.09
N THR A 339 -14.79 20.16 -15.89
CA THR A 339 -14.67 21.16 -16.94
C THR A 339 -13.21 21.43 -17.34
N GLY A 340 -13.00 22.09 -18.47
CA GLY A 340 -11.67 22.47 -18.95
C GLY A 340 -11.72 23.16 -20.31
N GLY A 341 -10.54 23.37 -20.91
CA GLY A 341 -10.36 24.16 -22.13
C GLY A 341 -10.39 25.67 -21.89
N TYR A 342 -10.18 26.44 -22.96
CA TYR A 342 -10.30 27.90 -22.99
C TYR A 342 -11.65 28.37 -22.42
N PRO A 343 -11.73 29.45 -21.62
CA PRO A 343 -10.65 30.41 -21.34
C PRO A 343 -9.66 30.01 -20.23
N ASP A 344 -10.10 29.37 -19.13
CA ASP A 344 -9.19 28.87 -18.06
C ASP A 344 -9.21 27.33 -18.00
N ASN A 345 -8.17 26.65 -18.47
CA ASN A 345 -8.10 25.18 -18.42
C ASN A 345 -7.92 24.60 -16.99
N SER A 346 -7.58 25.42 -15.99
CA SER A 346 -7.49 25.01 -14.58
C SER A 346 -8.85 24.97 -13.86
N LEU A 347 -9.89 25.60 -14.43
CA LEU A 347 -11.23 25.62 -13.84
C LEU A 347 -12.00 24.34 -14.21
N THR A 348 -11.96 23.38 -13.27
CA THR A 348 -12.54 22.02 -13.36
C THR A 348 -13.93 21.87 -12.72
N CYS A 349 -14.36 22.84 -11.91
CA CYS A 349 -15.73 22.95 -11.41
C CYS A 349 -16.10 24.42 -11.16
N GLY A 350 -17.31 24.81 -11.55
CA GLY A 350 -17.81 26.19 -11.47
C GLY A 350 -18.15 26.76 -12.84
N ASN A 351 -17.82 28.04 -13.08
CA ASN A 351 -18.17 28.79 -14.28
C ASN A 351 -16.95 29.54 -14.86
N ALA A 352 -16.67 29.31 -16.15
CA ALA A 352 -15.72 30.09 -16.93
C ALA A 352 -16.46 30.72 -18.12
N ALA A 353 -16.25 32.00 -18.40
CA ALA A 353 -16.83 32.68 -19.56
C ALA A 353 -15.97 33.87 -20.00
N SER A 354 -15.72 33.97 -21.31
CA SER A 354 -15.16 35.16 -21.96
C SER A 354 -15.90 35.49 -23.26
N HIS A 355 -15.41 36.48 -24.01
CA HIS A 355 -15.90 36.89 -25.34
C HIS A 355 -17.40 37.23 -25.37
N SER A 356 -17.75 38.36 -24.74
CA SER A 356 -19.11 38.93 -24.70
C SER A 356 -20.20 38.01 -24.10
N PRO A 357 -20.00 37.44 -22.90
CA PRO A 357 -21.04 36.67 -22.21
C PRO A 357 -22.06 37.58 -21.49
N ASP A 358 -23.20 37.00 -21.11
CA ASP A 358 -24.40 37.69 -20.61
C ASP A 358 -24.29 38.34 -19.22
N ASN A 359 -23.16 38.22 -18.54
CA ASN A 359 -22.89 38.84 -17.23
C ASN A 359 -21.39 39.21 -17.07
N GLY A 360 -20.75 39.58 -18.19
CA GLY A 360 -19.31 39.89 -18.26
C GLY A 360 -18.41 38.67 -18.05
N ASP A 361 -17.11 38.82 -18.27
CA ASP A 361 -16.14 37.72 -18.14
C ASP A 361 -16.06 37.23 -16.68
N ARG A 362 -16.13 35.90 -16.48
CA ARG A 362 -16.18 35.26 -15.14
C ARG A 362 -15.31 34.01 -15.07
N TYR A 363 -14.69 33.81 -13.91
CA TYR A 363 -13.74 32.72 -13.63
C TYR A 363 -13.98 32.14 -12.22
N ILE A 364 -15.21 31.70 -11.96
CA ILE A 364 -15.72 31.34 -10.64
C ILE A 364 -15.45 29.86 -10.36
N LYS A 365 -14.53 29.58 -9.43
CA LYS A 365 -14.20 28.22 -8.98
C LYS A 365 -15.15 27.79 -7.85
N ALA A 366 -15.67 26.56 -7.93
CA ALA A 366 -16.66 26.03 -6.99
C ALA A 366 -16.22 24.68 -6.41
N MET A 367 -16.63 24.38 -5.17
CA MET A 367 -16.61 23.00 -4.66
C MET A 367 -17.83 22.25 -5.22
N GLY A 368 -17.60 21.19 -5.98
CA GLY A 368 -18.64 20.43 -6.68
C GLY A 368 -19.15 19.24 -5.87
N TYR A 369 -20.47 19.06 -5.86
CA TYR A 369 -21.19 17.93 -5.27
C TYR A 369 -22.00 17.23 -6.35
N ILE A 370 -21.96 15.89 -6.39
CA ILE A 370 -22.78 15.09 -7.30
C ILE A 370 -23.45 13.99 -6.49
N LEU A 371 -24.77 14.10 -6.35
CA LEU A 371 -25.64 13.16 -5.64
C LEU A 371 -26.54 12.47 -6.67
N VAL A 372 -26.87 11.20 -6.47
CA VAL A 372 -27.75 10.43 -7.38
C VAL A 372 -28.73 9.61 -6.56
N GLN A 373 -30.00 9.58 -7.00
CA GLN A 373 -31.15 8.99 -6.32
C GLN A 373 -32.07 8.24 -7.29
#